data_AF-A0AB35HQ54-F1
#
_entry.id   AF-A0AB35HQ54-F1
#
_cell.length_a   1.000
_cell.length_b   1.000
_cell.length_c   1.000
_cell.angle_alpha   90.00
_cell.angle_beta   90.00
_cell.angle_gamma   90.00
#
_symmetry.space_group_name_H-M   'P 1'
#
loop_
_entity.id
_entity.type
_entity.pdbx_description
1 polymer ?
#
loop_
_entity_poly.entity_id
_entity_poly.type
_entity_poly.pdbx_seq_one_letter_code
_entity_poly.pdbx_strand_id
1 'polypeptide(L)'
;MNFIAMDFETANYQKHSACSLALVMVENSQIVDEYYTLIKPKTKFFWKNIQIHGIHPEDVADAPKFPEIWQTIHPYFQENNLVVAHNAGFDNSVLAGCLNYYNLEPARFLSLCTVKTSRKLYPEISNHRLNTMCDFLHIPLDNHHDALADSRACANILLEEEKYFGTEPFKKLVTAK
;
A
#
# COMPACT_ATOMS: atom_id res chain seq x y z
N MET A 1 9.25 15.34 -1.49
CA MET A 1 9.69 13.93 -1.44
C MET A 1 9.36 13.17 -2.71
N ASN A 2 10.11 12.09 -3.00
CA ASN A 2 9.77 11.11 -4.04
C ASN A 2 9.51 9.76 -3.38
N PHE A 3 8.39 9.12 -3.67
CA PHE A 3 8.03 7.81 -3.12
C PHE A 3 6.88 7.17 -3.90
N ILE A 4 6.62 5.89 -3.61
CA ILE A 4 5.47 5.13 -4.10
C ILE A 4 4.58 4.79 -2.92
N ALA A 5 3.32 5.21 -2.92
CA ALA A 5 2.35 4.66 -1.96
C ALA A 5 1.77 3.36 -2.53
N MET A 6 1.56 2.37 -1.67
CA MET A 6 1.10 1.04 -2.05
C MET A 6 0.05 0.53 -1.06
N ASP A 7 -0.92 -0.19 -1.60
CA ASP A 7 -1.92 -0.94 -0.83
C ASP A 7 -2.32 -2.21 -1.59
N PHE A 8 -2.50 -3.31 -0.86
CA PHE A 8 -3.00 -4.58 -1.37
C PHE A 8 -4.33 -4.96 -0.72
N GLU A 9 -5.28 -5.45 -1.52
CA GLU A 9 -6.35 -6.29 -0.98
C GLU A 9 -6.01 -7.77 -1.16
N THR A 10 -6.48 -8.61 -0.23
CA THR A 10 -6.20 -10.05 -0.25
C THR A 10 -7.47 -10.88 -0.29
N ALA A 11 -7.47 -11.95 -1.10
CA ALA A 11 -8.60 -12.86 -1.19
C ALA A 11 -8.85 -13.62 0.13
N ASN A 12 -7.81 -13.85 0.94
CA ASN A 12 -7.92 -14.48 2.25
C ASN A 12 -6.73 -14.10 3.17
N TYR A 13 -6.53 -14.86 4.25
CA TYR A 13 -5.46 -14.64 5.24
C TYR A 13 -4.05 -15.03 4.79
N GLN A 14 -3.90 -15.68 3.64
CA GLN A 14 -2.61 -16.07 3.10
C GLN A 14 -1.91 -14.88 2.46
N LYS A 15 -0.62 -14.71 2.76
CA LYS A 15 0.19 -13.60 2.24
C LYS A 15 0.33 -13.59 0.71
N HIS A 16 0.16 -14.72 0.03
CA HIS A 16 0.24 -14.82 -1.43
C HIS A 16 -1.13 -14.67 -2.11
N SER A 17 -2.15 -14.27 -1.37
CA SER A 17 -3.54 -14.22 -1.86
C SER A 17 -3.97 -12.86 -2.39
N ALA A 18 -3.03 -11.95 -2.68
CA ALA A 18 -3.33 -10.64 -3.24
C ALA A 18 -4.33 -10.74 -4.41
N CYS A 19 -5.41 -9.97 -4.33
CA CYS A 19 -6.49 -9.91 -5.33
C CYS A 19 -6.64 -8.53 -5.97
N SER A 20 -6.06 -7.48 -5.39
CA SER A 20 -5.80 -6.21 -6.06
C SER A 20 -4.48 -5.61 -5.55
N LEU A 21 -3.95 -4.67 -6.33
CA LEU A 21 -2.81 -3.83 -5.96
C LEU A 21 -3.03 -2.45 -6.55
N ALA A 22 -2.72 -1.43 -5.77
CA ALA A 22 -2.52 -0.08 -6.28
C ALA A 22 -1.14 0.47 -5.92
N LEU A 23 -0.62 1.32 -6.81
CA LEU A 23 0.56 2.14 -6.61
C LEU A 23 0.23 3.59 -6.96
N VAL A 24 0.62 4.53 -6.11
CA VAL A 24 0.52 5.96 -6.37
C VAL A 24 1.92 6.54 -6.39
N MET A 25 2.32 7.06 -7.55
CA MET A 25 3.64 7.62 -7.79
C MET A 25 3.67 9.08 -7.34
N VAL A 26 4.59 9.40 -6.44
CA VAL A 26 4.80 10.77 -5.96
C VAL A 26 6.20 11.24 -6.33
N GLU A 27 6.26 12.36 -7.04
CA GLU A 27 7.50 13.05 -7.40
C GLU A 27 7.42 14.52 -6.97
N ASN A 28 8.49 15.03 -6.37
CA ASN A 28 8.58 16.41 -5.89
C ASN A 28 7.38 16.83 -5.00
N SER A 29 6.94 15.92 -4.13
CA SER A 29 5.77 16.09 -3.25
C SER A 29 4.45 16.30 -3.99
N GLN A 30 4.32 15.78 -5.21
CA GLN A 30 3.09 15.81 -5.99
C GLN A 30 2.79 14.40 -6.50
N ILE A 31 1.52 13.99 -6.44
CA ILE A 31 1.07 12.78 -7.13
C ILE A 31 1.19 13.04 -8.63
N VAL A 32 1.95 12.20 -9.33
CA VAL A 32 2.21 12.36 -10.77
C VAL A 32 1.58 11.28 -11.62
N ASP A 33 1.34 10.10 -11.05
CA ASP A 33 0.76 8.96 -11.77
C ASP A 33 0.19 7.94 -10.78
N GLU A 34 -0.65 7.05 -11.28
CA GLU A 34 -1.36 6.03 -10.51
C GLU A 34 -1.51 4.74 -11.31
N TYR A 35 -1.31 3.61 -10.64
CA TYR A 35 -1.46 2.29 -11.22
C TYR A 35 -2.39 1.47 -10.33
N TYR A 36 -3.38 0.82 -10.94
CA TYR A 36 -4.29 -0.11 -10.27
C TYR A 36 -4.45 -1.36 -11.11
N THR A 37 -4.50 -2.52 -10.45
CA THR A 37 -4.78 -3.78 -11.13
C THR A 37 -5.46 -4.78 -10.21
N LEU A 38 -6.41 -5.53 -10.77
CA LEU A 38 -6.87 -6.77 -10.17
C LEU A 38 -5.83 -7.88 -10.37
N ILE A 39 -5.78 -8.81 -9.45
CA ILE A 39 -4.86 -9.93 -9.44
C ILE A 39 -5.67 -11.20 -9.37
N LYS A 40 -5.35 -12.20 -10.18
CA LYS A 40 -5.92 -13.55 -10.08
C LYS A 40 -5.10 -14.41 -9.10
N PRO A 41 -5.50 -14.51 -7.81
CA PRO A 41 -4.81 -15.36 -6.86
C PRO A 41 -5.09 -16.84 -7.14
N LYS A 42 -4.11 -17.72 -6.86
CA LYS A 42 -4.28 -19.18 -6.93
C LYS A 42 -4.83 -19.75 -5.61
N THR A 43 -5.85 -19.12 -5.05
CA THR A 43 -6.45 -19.55 -3.78
C THR A 43 -7.94 -19.20 -3.72
N LYS A 44 -8.64 -19.72 -2.71
CA LYS A 44 -10.07 -19.48 -2.49
C LYS A 44 -10.28 -18.16 -1.77
N PHE A 45 -11.33 -17.44 -2.12
CA PHE A 45 -11.71 -16.25 -1.38
C PHE A 45 -12.37 -16.62 -0.04
N PHE A 46 -12.04 -15.87 0.99
CA PHE A 46 -12.70 -15.94 2.27
C PHE A 46 -13.74 -14.82 2.37
N TRP A 47 -14.96 -15.17 2.79
CA TRP A 47 -16.11 -14.26 2.74
C TRP A 47 -15.90 -12.95 3.52
N LYS A 48 -15.10 -12.94 4.61
CA LYS A 48 -14.82 -11.70 5.35
C LYS A 48 -13.96 -10.72 4.55
N ASN A 49 -13.05 -11.22 3.71
CA ASN A 49 -12.25 -10.36 2.84
C ASN A 49 -13.15 -9.71 1.78
N ILE A 50 -14.00 -10.51 1.13
CA ILE A 50 -15.02 -9.99 0.20
C ILE A 50 -15.91 -8.93 0.87
N GLN A 51 -16.34 -9.16 2.12
CA GLN A 51 -17.16 -8.17 2.83
C GLN A 51 -16.43 -6.83 3.07
N ILE A 52 -15.09 -6.84 3.16
CA ILE A 52 -14.28 -5.65 3.39
C ILE A 52 -14.12 -4.84 2.09
N HIS A 53 -13.60 -5.47 1.03
CA HIS A 53 -13.19 -4.77 -0.19
C HIS A 53 -14.15 -4.96 -1.40
N GLY A 54 -15.12 -5.86 -1.30
CA GLY A 54 -16.13 -6.09 -2.34
C GLY A 54 -15.63 -6.78 -3.62
N ILE A 55 -14.44 -7.39 -3.60
CA ILE A 55 -13.86 -8.08 -4.77
C ILE A 55 -14.24 -9.56 -4.68
N HIS A 56 -14.92 -10.04 -5.70
CA HIS A 56 -15.40 -11.40 -5.81
C HIS A 56 -14.49 -12.25 -6.72
N PRO A 57 -14.52 -13.59 -6.59
CA PRO A 57 -13.76 -14.49 -7.47
C PRO A 57 -14.01 -14.26 -8.98
N GLU A 58 -15.23 -13.88 -9.35
CA GLU A 58 -15.64 -13.54 -10.71
C GLU A 58 -14.95 -12.28 -11.25
N ASP A 59 -14.70 -11.27 -10.41
CA ASP A 59 -14.05 -10.02 -10.82
C ASP A 59 -12.60 -10.26 -11.25
N VAL A 60 -11.94 -11.23 -10.61
CA VAL A 60 -10.53 -11.58 -10.87
C VAL A 60 -10.38 -12.76 -11.84
N ALA A 61 -11.47 -13.26 -12.43
CA ALA A 61 -11.45 -14.47 -13.25
C ALA A 61 -10.53 -14.32 -14.47
N ASP A 62 -10.50 -13.15 -15.09
CA ASP A 62 -9.67 -12.83 -16.26
C ASP A 62 -8.50 -11.89 -15.95
N ALA A 63 -8.29 -11.58 -14.65
CA ALA A 63 -7.19 -10.74 -14.21
C ALA A 63 -5.82 -11.44 -14.38
N PRO A 64 -4.72 -10.67 -14.57
CA PRO A 64 -3.38 -11.23 -14.63
C PRO A 64 -2.97 -11.87 -13.30
N LYS A 65 -2.06 -12.84 -13.34
CA LYS A 65 -1.43 -13.36 -12.13
C LYS A 65 -0.32 -12.41 -11.68
N PHE A 66 0.05 -12.52 -10.41
CA PHE A 66 1.08 -11.67 -9.82
C PHE A 66 2.41 -11.60 -10.62
N PRO A 67 2.97 -12.70 -11.19
CA PRO A 67 4.20 -12.60 -11.98
C PRO A 67 4.11 -11.71 -13.21
N GLU A 68 2.94 -11.66 -13.86
CA GLU A 68 2.71 -10.82 -15.05
C GLU A 68 2.68 -9.34 -14.66
N ILE A 69 2.06 -9.03 -13.53
CA ILE A 69 2.08 -7.68 -12.94
C ILE A 69 3.50 -7.30 -12.50
N TRP A 70 4.21 -8.23 -11.85
CA TRP A 70 5.56 -7.99 -11.32
C TRP A 70 6.55 -7.54 -12.38
N GLN A 71 6.45 -8.06 -13.60
CA GLN A 71 7.27 -7.62 -14.74
C GLN A 71 7.17 -6.12 -15.01
N THR A 72 6.01 -5.52 -14.72
CA THR A 72 5.75 -4.09 -14.92
C THR A 72 6.18 -3.26 -13.72
N ILE A 73 5.87 -3.72 -12.50
CA ILE A 73 6.02 -2.90 -11.29
C ILE A 73 7.37 -3.08 -10.57
N HIS A 74 8.13 -4.13 -10.86
CA HIS A 74 9.43 -4.39 -10.22
C HIS A 74 10.39 -3.18 -10.22
N PRO A 75 10.47 -2.31 -11.25
CA PRO A 75 11.30 -1.11 -11.23
C PRO A 75 10.99 -0.12 -10.09
N TYR A 76 9.80 -0.18 -9.49
CA TYR A 76 9.44 0.65 -8.33
C TYR A 76 10.00 0.12 -7.01
N PHE A 77 10.43 -1.14 -6.95
CA PHE A 77 10.91 -1.81 -5.74
C PHE A 77 12.42 -2.08 -5.79
N GLN A 78 13.19 -0.99 -5.87
CA GLN A 78 14.65 -0.99 -5.92
C GLN A 78 15.26 -0.39 -4.64
N GLU A 79 16.52 -0.69 -4.35
CA GLU A 79 17.15 -0.47 -3.03
C GLU A 79 17.04 0.98 -2.51
N ASN A 80 17.03 1.95 -3.43
CA ASN A 80 16.94 3.38 -3.09
C ASN A 80 15.53 3.97 -3.21
N ASN A 81 14.54 3.19 -3.68
CA ASN A 81 13.17 3.65 -3.81
C ASN A 81 12.46 3.57 -2.46
N LEU A 82 11.73 4.63 -2.11
CA LEU A 82 10.89 4.67 -0.93
C LEU A 82 9.47 4.21 -1.27
N VAL A 83 9.01 3.15 -0.59
CA VAL A 83 7.64 2.63 -0.67
C VAL A 83 6.93 2.88 0.65
N VAL A 84 5.75 3.45 0.58
CA VAL A 84 4.96 3.91 1.71
C VAL A 84 3.64 3.16 1.74
N ALA A 85 3.24 2.67 2.90
CA ALA A 85 1.93 2.04 3.08
C ALA A 85 1.37 2.38 4.46
N HIS A 86 0.05 2.44 4.59
CA HIS A 86 -0.57 2.89 5.84
C HIS A 86 -0.26 1.92 6.97
N ASN A 87 -0.46 0.62 6.72
CA ASN A 87 -0.01 -0.47 7.58
C ASN A 87 1.07 -1.30 6.89
N ALA A 88 2.20 -0.68 6.52
CA ALA A 88 3.27 -1.31 5.73
C ALA A 88 3.75 -2.69 6.21
N GLY A 89 3.58 -3.06 7.48
CA GLY A 89 3.85 -4.44 7.92
C GLY A 89 3.00 -5.49 7.18
N PHE A 90 1.74 -5.17 6.93
CA PHE A 90 0.81 -6.00 6.16
C PHE A 90 1.21 -6.06 4.69
N ASP A 91 1.26 -4.90 4.00
CA ASP A 91 1.51 -4.82 2.55
C ASP A 91 2.86 -5.41 2.15
N ASN A 92 3.92 -5.11 2.92
CA ASN A 92 5.23 -5.71 2.70
C ASN A 92 5.19 -7.23 2.85
N SER A 93 4.38 -7.75 3.78
CA SER A 93 4.25 -9.19 3.97
C SER A 93 3.47 -9.86 2.83
N VAL A 94 2.49 -9.16 2.24
CA VAL A 94 1.74 -9.61 1.06
C VAL A 94 2.65 -9.66 -0.15
N LEU A 95 3.40 -8.57 -0.41
CA LEU A 95 4.39 -8.52 -1.49
C LEU A 95 5.41 -9.67 -1.37
N ALA A 96 6.06 -9.80 -0.21
CA ALA A 96 7.03 -10.87 0.04
C ALA A 96 6.40 -12.26 -0.09
N GLY A 97 5.16 -12.43 0.35
CA GLY A 97 4.40 -13.68 0.21
C GLY A 97 4.14 -14.06 -1.24
N CYS A 98 3.74 -13.09 -2.07
CA CYS A 98 3.54 -13.28 -3.50
C CYS A 98 4.86 -13.64 -4.21
N LEU A 99 5.93 -12.90 -3.97
CA LEU A 99 7.25 -13.18 -4.55
C LEU A 99 7.73 -14.59 -4.20
N ASN A 100 7.66 -14.95 -2.92
CA ASN A 100 8.05 -16.28 -2.46
C ASN A 100 7.18 -17.40 -3.07
N TYR A 101 5.86 -17.22 -3.14
CA TYR A 101 4.95 -18.23 -3.70
C TYR A 101 5.23 -18.52 -5.18
N TYR A 102 5.60 -17.49 -5.95
CA TYR A 102 5.91 -17.62 -7.36
C TYR A 102 7.40 -17.87 -7.66
N ASN A 103 8.25 -18.04 -6.64
CA ASN A 103 9.71 -18.17 -6.77
C ASN A 103 10.34 -17.01 -7.56
N LEU A 104 9.89 -15.78 -7.31
CA LEU A 104 10.43 -14.56 -7.88
C LEU A 104 11.52 -13.99 -6.97
N GLU A 105 12.44 -13.22 -7.57
CA GLU A 105 13.50 -12.55 -6.82
C GLU A 105 12.92 -11.63 -5.72
N PRO A 106 13.47 -11.68 -4.50
CA PRO A 106 13.06 -10.77 -3.44
C PRO A 106 13.25 -9.31 -3.85
N ALA A 107 12.22 -8.50 -3.61
CA ALA A 107 12.31 -7.05 -3.74
C ALA A 107 13.22 -6.47 -2.65
N ARG A 108 13.95 -5.41 -2.98
CA ARG A 108 14.76 -4.65 -2.03
C ARG A 108 14.40 -3.18 -2.15
N PHE A 109 13.94 -2.56 -1.08
CA PHE A 109 13.48 -1.18 -1.11
C PHE A 109 13.46 -0.57 0.29
N LEU A 110 13.35 0.75 0.37
CA LEU A 110 13.11 1.46 1.60
C LEU A 110 11.61 1.50 1.88
N SER A 111 11.20 1.18 3.10
CA SER A 111 9.80 1.18 3.49
C SER A 111 9.51 2.14 4.63
N LEU A 112 8.43 2.90 4.50
CA LEU A 112 7.89 3.78 5.53
C LEU A 112 6.41 3.42 5.80
N CYS A 113 6.01 3.53 7.06
CA CYS A 113 4.67 3.16 7.52
C CYS A 113 3.96 4.39 8.06
N THR A 114 2.85 4.81 7.44
CA THR A 114 2.23 6.07 7.89
C THR A 114 1.52 5.91 9.24
N VAL A 115 1.08 4.71 9.65
CA VAL A 115 0.67 4.47 11.05
C VAL A 115 1.78 4.84 12.03
N LYS A 116 3.05 4.57 11.70
CA LYS A 116 4.19 4.91 12.57
C LYS A 116 4.51 6.40 12.54
N THR A 117 4.42 7.06 11.38
CA THR A 117 4.63 8.51 11.28
C THR A 117 3.52 9.24 12.02
N SER A 118 2.26 8.89 11.78
CA SER A 118 1.12 9.51 12.44
C SER A 118 1.13 9.31 13.96
N ARG A 119 1.51 8.13 14.48
CA ARG A 119 1.72 7.91 15.93
C ARG A 119 2.77 8.82 16.55
N LYS A 120 3.81 9.14 15.78
CA LYS A 120 4.91 9.98 16.23
C LYS A 120 4.55 11.46 16.17
N LEU A 121 3.81 11.86 15.14
CA LEU A 121 3.52 13.26 14.84
C LEU A 121 2.23 13.76 15.49
N TYR A 122 1.26 12.88 15.72
CA TYR A 122 -0.05 13.19 16.30
C TYR A 122 -0.38 12.26 17.49
N PRO A 123 0.47 12.20 18.54
CA PRO A 123 0.33 11.24 19.64
C PRO A 123 -0.98 11.35 20.43
N GLU A 124 -1.70 12.47 20.30
CA GLU A 124 -2.97 12.74 20.95
C GLU A 124 -4.19 12.08 20.29
N ILE A 125 -4.05 11.57 19.05
CA ILE A 125 -5.17 10.94 18.34
C ILE A 125 -5.46 9.55 18.92
N SER A 126 -6.74 9.27 19.18
CA SER A 126 -7.19 8.02 19.82
C SER A 126 -6.73 6.74 19.11
N ASN A 127 -6.65 6.78 17.78
CA ASN A 127 -6.14 5.70 16.96
C ASN A 127 -5.66 6.24 15.61
N HIS A 128 -4.82 5.47 14.91
CA HIS A 128 -4.22 5.87 13.65
C HIS A 128 -4.65 4.95 12.51
N ARG A 129 -5.94 4.58 12.46
CA ARG A 129 -6.49 3.90 11.28
C ARG A 129 -6.57 4.89 10.12
N LEU A 130 -6.63 4.37 8.90
CA LEU A 130 -6.57 5.19 7.69
C LEU A 130 -7.69 6.23 7.68
N ASN A 131 -8.93 5.78 7.85
CA ASN A 131 -10.10 6.64 7.92
C ASN A 131 -9.99 7.70 9.05
N THR A 132 -9.50 7.33 10.22
CA THR A 132 -9.33 8.28 11.34
C THR A 132 -8.31 9.37 11.00
N MET A 133 -7.20 9.01 10.37
CA MET A 133 -6.21 10.00 9.93
C MET A 133 -6.72 10.86 8.78
N CYS A 134 -7.49 10.28 7.86
CA CYS A 134 -8.11 11.02 6.76
C CYS A 134 -9.10 12.06 7.27
N ASP A 135 -9.99 11.66 8.19
CA ASP A 135 -10.95 12.57 8.82
C ASP A 135 -10.24 13.71 9.55
N PHE A 136 -9.19 13.40 10.32
CA PHE A 136 -8.41 14.37 11.07
C PHE A 136 -7.66 15.37 10.17
N LEU A 137 -7.07 14.89 9.07
CA LEU A 137 -6.29 15.72 8.13
C LEU A 137 -7.15 16.32 7.02
N HIS A 138 -8.47 16.10 7.03
CA HIS A 138 -9.40 16.52 5.99
C HIS A 138 -9.05 15.99 4.59
N ILE A 139 -8.59 14.74 4.52
CA ILE A 139 -8.29 14.02 3.28
C ILE A 139 -9.54 13.23 2.86
N PRO A 140 -10.06 13.41 1.63
CA PRO A 140 -11.19 12.62 1.15
C PRO A 140 -10.88 11.12 1.08
N LEU A 141 -11.82 10.30 1.55
CA LEU A 141 -11.76 8.84 1.49
C LEU A 141 -13.13 8.29 1.08
N ASP A 142 -13.44 8.36 -0.21
CA ASP A 142 -14.78 8.06 -0.73
C ASP A 142 -15.08 6.56 -0.82
N ASN A 143 -14.05 5.71 -0.92
CA ASN A 143 -14.18 4.26 -1.06
C ASN A 143 -13.13 3.52 -0.23
N HIS A 144 -13.31 3.48 1.10
CA HIS A 144 -12.37 2.77 1.97
C HIS A 144 -12.37 1.26 1.65
N HIS A 145 -11.18 0.64 1.62
CA HIS A 145 -10.93 -0.74 1.15
C HIS A 145 -11.00 -0.94 -0.37
N ASP A 146 -10.87 0.16 -1.11
CA ASP A 146 -10.36 0.12 -2.48
C ASP A 146 -8.88 0.45 -2.46
N ALA A 147 -8.06 -0.45 -3.01
CA ALA A 147 -6.60 -0.32 -2.95
C ALA A 147 -6.11 1.04 -3.50
N LEU A 148 -6.75 1.60 -4.54
CA LEU A 148 -6.34 2.88 -5.11
C LEU A 148 -6.74 4.05 -4.21
N ALA A 149 -7.97 4.06 -3.69
CA ALA A 149 -8.42 5.05 -2.72
C ALA A 149 -7.53 5.03 -1.47
N ASP A 150 -7.22 3.85 -0.93
CA ASP A 150 -6.41 3.69 0.27
C ASP A 150 -4.95 4.08 0.02
N SER A 151 -4.39 3.77 -1.16
CA SER A 151 -3.04 4.22 -1.57
C SER A 151 -2.96 5.74 -1.74
N ARG A 152 -3.97 6.37 -2.35
CA ARG A 152 -4.04 7.84 -2.48
C ARG A 152 -4.14 8.51 -1.12
N ALA A 153 -4.98 7.99 -0.23
CA ALA A 153 -5.11 8.47 1.13
C ALA A 153 -3.78 8.35 1.89
N CYS A 154 -3.11 7.20 1.79
CA CYS A 154 -1.78 6.99 2.36
C CYS A 154 -0.75 8.01 1.86
N ALA A 155 -0.71 8.27 0.54
CA ALA A 155 0.17 9.28 -0.05
C ALA A 155 -0.13 10.68 0.51
N ASN A 156 -1.40 11.07 0.54
CA ASN A 156 -1.83 12.39 1.02
C ASN A 156 -1.56 12.58 2.52
N ILE A 157 -1.69 11.54 3.34
CA ILE A 157 -1.31 11.59 4.76
C ILE A 157 0.17 11.97 4.89
N LEU A 158 1.05 11.27 4.17
CA LEU A 158 2.49 11.55 4.26
C LEU A 158 2.85 12.93 3.69
N LEU A 159 2.16 13.38 2.63
CA LEU A 159 2.35 14.71 2.05
C LEU A 159 1.91 15.84 3.00
N GLU A 160 0.78 15.70 3.68
CA GLU A 160 0.37 16.66 4.71
C GLU A 160 1.34 16.62 5.91
N GLU A 161 1.77 15.44 6.36
CA GLU A 161 2.81 15.32 7.39
C GLU A 161 4.13 16.01 6.98
N GLU A 162 4.58 15.85 5.73
CA GLU A 162 5.77 16.51 5.18
C GLU A 162 5.60 18.04 5.20
N LYS A 163 4.44 18.53 4.77
CA LYS A 163 4.14 19.96 4.71
C LYS A 163 4.18 20.64 6.09
N TYR A 164 3.71 19.97 7.14
CA TYR A 164 3.70 20.55 8.50
C TYR A 164 4.98 20.31 9.30
N PHE A 165 5.62 19.14 9.15
CA PHE A 165 6.73 18.72 10.01
C PHE A 165 8.07 18.59 9.28
N GLY A 166 8.09 18.74 7.94
CA GLY A 166 9.24 18.42 7.11
C GLY A 166 9.57 16.93 7.09
N THR A 167 10.72 16.58 6.52
CA THR A 167 11.09 15.18 6.27
C THR A 167 11.97 14.55 7.35
N GLU A 168 12.57 15.36 8.23
CA GLU A 168 13.48 14.86 9.29
C GLU A 168 12.84 13.81 10.20
N PRO A 169 11.56 13.94 10.64
CA PRO A 169 10.93 12.94 11.49
C PRO A 169 10.85 11.54 10.87
N PHE A 170 10.77 11.45 9.54
CA PHE A 170 10.59 10.21 8.79
C PHE A 170 11.88 9.39 8.70
N LYS A 171 13.06 10.02 8.64
CA LYS A 171 14.34 9.34 8.41
C LYS A 171 14.60 8.18 9.38
N LYS A 172 14.23 8.34 10.65
CA LYS A 172 14.39 7.31 11.70
C LYS A 172 13.34 6.20 11.66
N LEU A 173 12.29 6.36 10.84
CA LEU A 173 11.17 5.42 10.71
C LEU A 173 11.25 4.59 9.43
N VAL A 174 12.11 4.99 8.48
CA VAL A 174 12.40 4.22 7.26
C VAL A 174 13.13 2.93 7.64
N THR A 175 12.73 1.83 7.02
CA THR A 175 13.36 0.51 7.19
C THR A 175 13.67 -0.12 5.84
N ALA A 176 14.81 -0.79 5.70
CA ALA A 176 15.07 -1.60 4.51
C ALA A 176 14.20 -2.88 4.51
N LYS A 177 13.81 -3.33 3.32
CA LYS A 177 13.10 -4.60 3.07
C LYS A 177 13.95 -5.52 2.21
#